data_AF-A0A4S8PMV4-F1
#
_entry.id   AF-A0A4S8PMV4-F1
#
_cell.length_a   1.000
_cell.length_b   1.000
_cell.length_c   1.000
_cell.angle_alpha   90.00
_cell.angle_beta   90.00
_cell.angle_gamma   90.00
#
_symmetry.space_group_name_H-M   'P 1'
#
loop_
_entity.id
_entity.type
_entity.pdbx_description
1 polymer ?
#
loop_
_entity_poly.entity_id
_entity_poly.type
_entity_poly.pdbx_seq_one_letter_code
_entity_poly.pdbx_strand_id
1 'polypeptide(L)'
;MGFPGGTAVSIVTVYDWPTVDGQAGGSPHLHTASTEGYVVTGGTGAVETLSGDGYERRDLARGTVLWFTPGTVHRLVNVSGDLQVVVVMQNAGIPEAGDAVFTFPEGTLDDPEAYAAAAGAPAAPDLTDAERGEAARARRDLAVDGYLALRERVQSQGPEAMRPLWDRAARLVSGRTETWRRLWADGPKAQADATGAHLDALAKADGAHLCDAHVGDAGDPAAKWGMCGRLETWDLRP
;
A
#
# COMPACT_ATOMS: atom_id res chain seq x y z
N MET A 1 4.61 10.71 -19.85
CA MET A 1 3.28 11.12 -19.35
C MET A 1 2.79 9.96 -18.50
N GLY A 2 2.47 10.19 -17.24
CA GLY A 2 2.08 9.13 -16.32
C GLY A 2 0.57 8.92 -16.26
N PHE A 3 0.14 7.87 -15.57
CA PHE A 3 -1.27 7.62 -15.27
C PHE A 3 -1.89 8.79 -14.47
N PRO A 4 -3.22 9.03 -14.56
CA PRO A 4 -3.85 10.22 -13.99
C PRO A 4 -3.49 10.48 -12.53
N GLY A 5 -3.14 11.75 -12.24
CA GLY A 5 -2.78 12.23 -10.91
C GLY A 5 -1.44 11.69 -10.38
N GLY A 6 -0.63 11.04 -11.21
CA GLY A 6 0.58 10.33 -10.77
C GLY A 6 0.25 9.20 -9.80
N THR A 7 -0.90 8.56 -9.97
CA THR A 7 -1.35 7.42 -9.16
C THR A 7 -0.93 6.10 -9.80
N ALA A 8 -0.83 5.05 -8.99
CA ALA A 8 -0.73 3.67 -9.46
C ALA A 8 -2.06 2.94 -9.17
N VAL A 9 -2.36 1.92 -9.96
CA VAL A 9 -3.48 1.02 -9.72
C VAL A 9 -3.02 -0.43 -9.72
N SER A 10 -3.67 -1.25 -8.90
CA SER A 10 -3.47 -2.69 -8.90
C SER A 10 -4.77 -3.42 -8.58
N ILE A 11 -4.90 -4.66 -9.06
CA ILE A 11 -5.95 -5.57 -8.61
C ILE A 11 -5.34 -6.47 -7.55
N VAL A 12 -6.04 -6.62 -6.43
CA VAL A 12 -5.66 -7.47 -5.31
C VAL A 12 -6.71 -8.54 -5.12
N THR A 13 -6.31 -9.80 -5.27
CA THR A 13 -7.05 -10.95 -4.77
C THR A 13 -6.50 -11.29 -3.40
N VAL A 14 -7.25 -10.95 -2.35
CA VAL A 14 -6.79 -11.01 -0.96
C VAL A 14 -6.52 -12.45 -0.55
N TYR A 15 -5.44 -12.71 0.18
CA TYR A 15 -5.12 -14.07 0.63
C TYR A 15 -6.28 -14.71 1.42
N ASP A 16 -6.52 -15.98 1.16
CA ASP A 16 -7.54 -16.84 1.79
C ASP A 16 -6.94 -17.74 2.88
N TRP A 17 -5.63 -17.65 3.10
CA TRP A 17 -4.93 -18.46 4.09
C TRP A 17 -5.24 -17.99 5.52
N PRO A 18 -5.58 -18.90 6.45
CA PRO A 18 -5.75 -18.55 7.85
C PRO A 18 -4.44 -18.05 8.47
N THR A 19 -4.59 -17.22 9.49
CA THR A 19 -3.51 -16.68 10.34
C THR A 19 -3.72 -17.13 11.80
N VAL A 20 -2.83 -16.74 12.70
CA VAL A 20 -2.83 -17.17 14.11
C VAL A 20 -4.10 -16.81 14.90
N ASP A 21 -4.85 -15.79 14.47
CA ASP A 21 -6.14 -15.40 15.08
C ASP A 21 -7.36 -16.05 14.40
N GLY A 22 -7.13 -17.04 13.53
CA GLY A 22 -8.17 -17.77 12.81
C GLY A 22 -8.75 -17.03 11.60
N GLN A 23 -8.36 -15.77 11.37
CA GLN A 23 -8.82 -14.99 10.22
C GLN A 23 -7.92 -15.21 8.99
N ALA A 24 -8.52 -15.24 7.80
CA ALA A 24 -7.79 -15.19 6.54
C ALA A 24 -7.56 -13.74 6.11
N GLY A 25 -6.42 -13.44 5.48
CA GLY A 25 -6.16 -12.10 4.98
C GLY A 25 -4.70 -11.71 4.77
N GLY A 26 -4.51 -10.40 4.62
CA GLY A 26 -3.26 -9.75 4.27
C GLY A 26 -2.29 -9.50 5.41
N SER A 27 -1.10 -9.02 5.07
CA SER A 27 -0.10 -8.54 6.02
C SER A 27 -0.50 -7.15 6.52
N PRO A 28 -0.65 -6.91 7.83
CA PRO A 28 -0.91 -5.58 8.33
C PRO A 28 0.30 -4.66 8.12
N HIS A 29 0.05 -3.47 7.58
CA HIS A 29 1.09 -2.49 7.28
C HIS A 29 0.53 -1.07 7.22
N LEU A 30 1.40 -0.08 7.19
CA LEU A 30 1.07 1.33 6.96
C LEU A 30 1.90 1.89 5.81
N HIS A 31 1.39 2.91 5.14
CA HIS A 31 2.19 3.76 4.25
C HIS A 31 2.70 4.98 5.00
N THR A 32 3.91 5.43 4.69
CA THR A 32 4.57 6.55 5.38
C THR A 32 4.47 7.87 4.62
N ALA A 33 4.22 7.84 3.31
CA ALA A 33 4.15 9.02 2.47
C ALA A 33 2.94 9.05 1.52
N SER A 34 2.40 7.89 1.16
CA SER A 34 1.31 7.78 0.18
C SER A 34 -0.02 7.44 0.83
N THR A 35 -1.10 8.05 0.33
CA THR A 35 -2.47 7.60 0.61
C THR A 35 -2.76 6.35 -0.22
N GLU A 36 -3.45 5.39 0.38
CA GLU A 36 -3.95 4.18 -0.30
C GLU A 36 -5.48 4.19 -0.32
N GLY A 37 -6.08 3.91 -1.48
CA GLY A 37 -7.52 3.81 -1.66
C GLY A 37 -7.94 2.42 -2.10
N TYR A 38 -9.05 1.92 -1.57
CA TYR A 38 -9.67 0.65 -1.94
C TYR A 38 -11.00 0.88 -2.63
N VAL A 39 -11.22 0.13 -3.71
CA VAL A 39 -12.52 -0.05 -4.36
C VAL A 39 -12.81 -1.54 -4.42
N VAL A 40 -13.76 -2.02 -3.62
CA VAL A 40 -14.08 -3.47 -3.56
C VAL A 40 -14.87 -3.87 -4.79
N THR A 41 -14.36 -4.85 -5.55
CA THR A 41 -14.95 -5.30 -6.83
C THR A 41 -15.63 -6.66 -6.74
N GLY A 42 -15.27 -7.50 -5.76
CA GLY A 42 -15.81 -8.85 -5.57
C GLY A 42 -15.60 -9.37 -4.14
N GLY A 43 -16.37 -10.41 -3.79
CA GLY A 43 -16.35 -11.05 -2.47
C GLY A 43 -16.85 -10.17 -1.31
N THR A 44 -16.66 -10.67 -0.09
CA THR A 44 -16.95 -9.96 1.17
C THR A 44 -15.84 -10.18 2.19
N GLY A 45 -15.68 -9.19 3.08
CA GLY A 45 -14.63 -9.23 4.08
C GLY A 45 -14.75 -8.11 5.09
N ALA A 46 -13.62 -7.74 5.67
CA ALA A 46 -13.49 -6.54 6.48
C ALA A 46 -12.11 -5.92 6.27
N VAL A 47 -11.97 -4.65 6.60
CA VAL A 47 -10.67 -4.04 6.88
C VAL A 47 -10.63 -3.70 8.36
N GLU A 48 -9.51 -4.05 8.99
CA GLU A 48 -9.18 -3.60 10.34
C GLU A 48 -8.12 -2.51 10.24
N THR A 49 -8.30 -1.41 10.98
CA THR A 49 -7.38 -0.27 10.98
C THR A 49 -6.94 0.10 12.38
N LEU A 50 -5.68 0.54 12.51
CA LEU A 50 -5.15 1.21 13.69
C LEU A 50 -4.58 2.58 13.29
N SER A 51 -5.06 3.65 13.91
CA SER A 51 -4.63 5.02 13.63
C SER A 51 -4.63 5.89 14.89
N GLY A 52 -4.50 7.21 14.73
CA GLY A 52 -4.73 8.19 15.80
C GLY A 52 -6.16 8.17 16.38
N ASP A 53 -7.11 7.52 15.69
CA ASP A 53 -8.48 7.31 16.16
C ASP A 53 -8.66 5.98 16.91
N GLY A 54 -7.60 5.16 17.00
CA GLY A 54 -7.61 3.86 17.66
C GLY A 54 -7.91 2.71 16.71
N TYR A 55 -8.52 1.66 17.24
CA TYR A 55 -8.91 0.48 16.47
C TYR A 55 -10.31 0.63 15.88
N GLU A 56 -10.44 0.33 14.59
CA GLU A 56 -11.72 0.24 13.91
C GLU A 56 -11.75 -0.97 12.97
N ARG A 57 -12.93 -1.56 12.81
CA ARG A 57 -13.20 -2.59 11.82
C ARG A 57 -14.39 -2.19 10.97
N ARG A 58 -14.22 -2.23 9.65
CA ARG A 58 -15.27 -1.91 8.68
C ARG A 58 -15.52 -3.09 7.78
N ASP A 59 -16.79 -3.44 7.58
CA ASP A 59 -17.18 -4.49 6.65
C ASP A 59 -16.96 -4.04 5.20
N LEU A 60 -16.59 -5.00 4.36
CA LEU A 60 -16.31 -4.81 2.94
C LEU A 60 -17.24 -5.66 2.10
N ALA A 61 -17.86 -5.02 1.11
CA ALA A 61 -18.60 -5.67 0.05
C ALA A 61 -18.44 -4.85 -1.24
N ARG A 62 -18.78 -5.44 -2.39
CA ARG A 62 -18.75 -4.77 -3.70
C ARG A 62 -19.34 -3.35 -3.64
N GLY A 63 -18.59 -2.38 -4.16
CA GLY A 63 -18.98 -0.96 -4.15
C GLY A 63 -18.53 -0.17 -2.92
N THR A 64 -17.95 -0.84 -1.92
CA THR A 64 -17.30 -0.14 -0.79
C THR A 64 -16.06 0.59 -1.30
N VAL A 65 -15.96 1.88 -0.98
CA VAL A 65 -14.82 2.73 -1.28
C VAL A 65 -14.32 3.37 0.01
N LEU A 66 -13.03 3.26 0.27
CA LEU A 66 -12.39 3.86 1.43
C LEU A 66 -10.93 4.19 1.12
N TRP A 67 -10.32 5.05 1.92
CA TRP A 67 -8.91 5.41 1.78
C TRP A 67 -8.25 5.60 3.14
N PHE A 68 -6.94 5.43 3.17
CA PHE A 68 -6.11 5.53 4.36
C PHE A 68 -4.99 6.52 4.10
N THR A 69 -4.88 7.52 4.96
CA THR A 69 -3.75 8.46 4.93
C THR A 69 -2.52 7.83 5.59
N PRO A 70 -1.31 8.37 5.30
CA PRO A 70 -0.08 7.88 5.91
C PRO A 70 -0.16 7.73 7.44
N GLY A 71 0.48 6.68 7.96
CA GLY A 71 0.45 6.32 9.38
C GLY A 71 -0.71 5.40 9.79
N THR A 72 -1.71 5.21 8.93
CA THR A 72 -2.81 4.26 9.20
C THR A 72 -2.34 2.84 8.92
N VAL A 73 -2.27 2.01 9.97
CA VAL A 73 -2.11 0.56 9.79
C VAL A 73 -3.43 0.00 9.30
N HIS A 74 -3.40 -0.85 8.28
CA HIS A 74 -4.59 -1.54 7.80
C HIS A 74 -4.30 -3.02 7.55
N ARG A 75 -5.33 -3.87 7.73
CA ARG A 75 -5.31 -5.30 7.45
C ARG A 75 -6.61 -5.70 6.77
N LEU A 76 -6.52 -6.24 5.56
CA LEU A 76 -7.67 -6.88 4.90
C LEU A 76 -7.91 -8.27 5.51
N VAL A 77 -9.17 -8.55 5.84
CA VAL A 77 -9.70 -9.84 6.31
C VAL A 77 -10.62 -10.39 5.22
N ASN A 78 -10.28 -11.54 4.66
CA ASN A 78 -11.02 -12.20 3.60
C ASN A 78 -12.04 -13.18 4.22
N VAL A 79 -13.32 -12.81 4.26
CA VAL A 79 -14.37 -13.63 4.90
C VAL A 79 -14.95 -14.64 3.92
N SER A 80 -15.18 -14.23 2.67
CA SER A 80 -15.78 -15.10 1.64
C SER A 80 -14.76 -16.03 0.95
N GLY A 81 -13.47 -15.76 1.08
CA GLY A 81 -12.38 -16.47 0.39
C GLY A 81 -12.05 -15.89 -0.99
N ASP A 82 -12.92 -15.05 -1.55
CA ASP A 82 -12.80 -14.46 -2.90
C ASP A 82 -12.82 -12.93 -2.91
N LEU A 83 -12.47 -12.28 -1.78
CA LEU A 83 -12.39 -10.82 -1.69
C LEU A 83 -11.40 -10.25 -2.72
N GLN A 84 -11.91 -9.35 -3.57
CA GLN A 84 -11.14 -8.65 -4.59
C GLN A 84 -11.29 -7.14 -4.46
N VAL A 85 -10.17 -6.43 -4.56
CA VAL A 85 -10.08 -4.98 -4.40
C VAL A 85 -9.24 -4.38 -5.50
N VAL A 86 -9.69 -3.29 -6.11
CA VAL A 86 -8.81 -2.38 -6.87
C VAL A 86 -8.20 -1.41 -5.88
N VAL A 87 -6.88 -1.39 -5.83
CA VAL A 87 -6.11 -0.47 -5.00
C VAL A 87 -5.65 0.70 -5.86
N VAL A 88 -5.91 1.92 -5.39
CA VAL A 88 -5.41 3.18 -5.97
C VAL A 88 -4.35 3.73 -5.02
N MET A 89 -3.10 3.75 -5.47
CA MET A 89 -1.97 4.25 -4.69
C MET A 89 -1.59 5.65 -5.14
N GLN A 90 -1.50 6.58 -4.18
CA GLN A 90 -0.89 7.88 -4.43
C GLN A 90 0.61 7.71 -4.70
N ASN A 91 1.17 8.63 -5.51
CA ASN A 91 2.60 8.74 -5.78
C ASN A 91 3.20 7.46 -6.39
N ALA A 92 2.71 7.06 -7.57
CA ALA A 92 3.24 5.93 -8.33
C ALA A 92 4.77 5.88 -8.28
N GLY A 93 5.33 4.76 -7.84
CA GLY A 93 6.76 4.55 -7.65
C GLY A 93 7.25 4.71 -6.20
N ILE A 94 6.61 5.53 -5.35
CA ILE A 94 7.01 5.67 -3.93
C ILE A 94 6.65 4.40 -3.13
N PRO A 95 5.44 3.81 -3.27
CA PRO A 95 5.13 2.53 -2.65
C PRO A 95 6.08 1.40 -3.04
N GLU A 96 6.41 1.31 -4.32
CA GLU A 96 7.36 0.33 -4.86
C GLU A 96 8.79 0.59 -4.39
N ALA A 97 9.13 1.86 -4.11
CA ALA A 97 10.37 2.26 -3.44
C ALA A 97 10.32 2.04 -1.91
N GLY A 98 9.28 1.39 -1.40
CA GLY A 98 9.10 0.89 -0.05
C GLY A 98 8.78 1.97 0.99
N ASP A 99 7.71 2.73 0.74
CA ASP A 99 7.07 3.58 1.74
C ASP A 99 6.15 2.80 2.71
N ALA A 100 5.89 1.53 2.41
CA ALA A 100 5.11 0.62 3.21
C ALA A 100 5.96 0.00 4.34
N VAL A 101 5.43 0.03 5.56
CA VAL A 101 6.06 -0.54 6.75
C VAL A 101 5.14 -1.57 7.40
N PHE A 102 5.63 -2.81 7.54
CA PHE A 102 4.90 -3.90 8.21
C PHE A 102 4.88 -3.73 9.72
N THR A 103 3.83 -4.22 10.37
CA THR A 103 3.72 -4.26 11.83
C THR A 103 4.44 -5.47 12.42
N PHE A 104 5.70 -5.72 12.03
CA PHE A 104 6.50 -6.80 12.63
C PHE A 104 6.69 -6.60 14.14
N PRO A 105 7.08 -7.65 14.89
CA PRO A 105 7.44 -7.51 16.30
C PRO A 105 8.55 -6.48 16.52
N GLU A 106 8.57 -5.88 17.71
CA GLU A 106 9.44 -4.75 18.03
C GLU A 106 10.93 -5.04 17.79
N GLY A 107 11.40 -6.24 18.14
CA GLY A 107 12.78 -6.66 17.88
C GLY A 107 13.16 -6.67 16.40
N THR A 108 12.23 -6.95 15.49
CA THR A 108 12.46 -6.87 14.04
C THR A 108 12.39 -5.43 13.56
N LEU A 109 11.50 -4.60 14.10
CA LEU A 109 11.39 -3.19 13.71
C LEU A 109 12.56 -2.33 14.18
N ASP A 110 13.22 -2.73 15.28
CA ASP A 110 14.38 -2.03 15.83
C ASP A 110 15.70 -2.40 15.13
N ASP A 111 15.70 -3.42 14.25
CA ASP A 111 16.84 -3.86 13.45
C ASP A 111 16.55 -3.68 11.94
N PRO A 112 17.14 -2.66 11.29
CA PRO A 112 16.92 -2.41 9.86
C PRO A 112 17.31 -3.57 8.93
N GLU A 113 18.32 -4.37 9.28
CA GLU A 113 18.75 -5.52 8.47
C GLU A 113 17.76 -6.67 8.60
N ALA A 114 17.36 -7.00 9.83
CA ALA A 114 16.34 -8.01 10.08
C ALA A 114 15.00 -7.63 9.44
N TYR A 115 14.61 -6.35 9.54
CA TYR A 115 13.43 -5.83 8.87
C TYR A 115 13.50 -6.00 7.36
N ALA A 116 14.61 -5.59 6.73
CA ALA A 116 14.79 -5.70 5.29
C ALA A 116 14.75 -7.15 4.81
N ALA A 117 15.38 -8.07 5.54
CA ALA A 117 15.35 -9.50 5.25
C ALA A 117 13.92 -10.07 5.29
N ALA A 118 13.16 -9.78 6.36
CA ALA A 118 11.79 -10.28 6.50
C ALA A 118 10.82 -9.65 5.49
N ALA A 119 10.90 -8.33 5.29
CA ALA A 119 10.05 -7.59 4.36
C ALA A 119 10.31 -7.97 2.89
N GLY A 120 11.57 -8.16 2.52
CA GLY A 120 12.02 -8.46 1.17
C GLY A 120 12.03 -9.94 0.80
N ALA A 121 11.84 -10.86 1.75
CA ALA A 121 11.97 -12.30 1.53
C ALA A 121 11.24 -12.84 0.28
N PRO A 122 9.97 -12.46 -0.02
CA PRO A 122 9.27 -12.96 -1.21
C PRO A 122 9.88 -12.49 -2.55
N ALA A 123 10.68 -11.42 -2.53
CA ALA A 123 11.34 -10.85 -3.69
C ALA A 123 12.77 -11.39 -3.89
N ALA A 124 13.24 -12.33 -3.05
CA ALA A 124 14.56 -12.93 -3.21
C ALA A 124 14.74 -13.53 -4.62
N PRO A 125 15.95 -13.42 -5.21
CA PRO A 125 16.23 -14.07 -6.48
C PRO A 125 16.09 -15.59 -6.34
N ASP A 126 15.88 -16.26 -7.47
CA ASP A 126 15.91 -17.73 -7.59
C ASP A 126 14.80 -18.53 -6.88
N LEU A 127 13.87 -17.88 -6.18
CA LEU A 127 12.67 -18.56 -5.65
C LEU A 127 11.71 -18.97 -6.77
N THR A 128 11.24 -20.21 -6.71
CA THR A 128 10.07 -20.70 -7.44
C THR A 128 8.79 -19.98 -6.98
N ASP A 129 7.70 -20.01 -7.76
CA ASP A 129 6.44 -19.37 -7.36
C ASP A 129 5.88 -19.94 -6.03
N ALA A 130 6.06 -21.24 -5.81
CA ALA A 130 5.66 -21.89 -4.56
C ALA A 130 6.46 -21.37 -3.35
N GLU A 131 7.79 -21.31 -3.46
CA GLU A 131 8.65 -20.78 -2.40
C GLU A 131 8.39 -19.29 -2.13
N ARG A 132 8.09 -18.51 -3.18
CA ARG A 132 7.65 -17.10 -3.00
C ARG A 132 6.34 -17.01 -2.23
N GLY A 133 5.40 -17.92 -2.48
CA GLY A 133 4.15 -18.01 -1.74
C GLY A 133 4.37 -18.33 -0.26
N GLU A 134 5.26 -19.27 0.04
CA GLU A 134 5.65 -19.62 1.42
C GLU A 134 6.33 -18.44 2.12
N ALA A 135 7.26 -17.75 1.44
CA ALA A 135 7.90 -16.55 1.97
C ALA A 135 6.90 -15.41 2.21
N ALA A 136 5.93 -15.21 1.31
CA ALA A 136 4.88 -14.21 1.47
C ALA A 136 3.98 -14.53 2.66
N ARG A 137 3.65 -15.81 2.85
CA ARG A 137 2.89 -16.28 4.01
C ARG A 137 3.65 -16.08 5.32
N ALA A 138 4.95 -16.41 5.36
CA ALA A 138 5.79 -16.19 6.54
C ALA A 138 5.92 -14.70 6.89
N ARG A 139 6.15 -13.84 5.89
CA ARG A 139 6.16 -12.38 6.07
C ARG A 139 4.84 -11.88 6.64
N ARG A 140 3.70 -12.36 6.09
CA ARG A 140 2.37 -12.01 6.58
C ARG A 140 2.18 -12.42 8.04
N ASP A 141 2.51 -13.66 8.39
CA ASP A 141 2.33 -14.15 9.76
C ASP A 141 3.13 -13.35 10.78
N LEU A 142 4.39 -13.01 10.44
CA LEU A 142 5.18 -12.12 11.27
C LEU A 142 4.53 -10.74 11.47
N ALA A 143 3.93 -10.17 10.42
CA ALA A 143 3.22 -8.90 10.52
C ALA A 143 1.94 -9.01 11.35
N VAL A 144 1.22 -10.13 11.27
CA VAL A 144 0.03 -10.40 12.09
C VAL A 144 0.40 -10.51 13.57
N ASP A 145 1.49 -11.20 13.91
CA ASP A 145 1.94 -11.32 15.31
C ASP A 145 2.18 -9.94 15.95
N GLY A 146 2.92 -9.05 15.29
CA GLY A 146 3.16 -7.71 15.82
C GLY A 146 1.91 -6.82 15.77
N TYR A 147 1.03 -6.98 14.78
CA TYR A 147 -0.26 -6.28 14.70
C TYR A 147 -1.17 -6.62 15.86
N LEU A 148 -1.31 -7.90 16.23
CA LEU A 148 -2.20 -8.33 17.31
C LEU A 148 -1.77 -7.74 18.65
N ALA A 149 -0.47 -7.76 18.94
CA ALA A 149 0.10 -7.11 20.12
C ALA A 149 -0.12 -5.58 20.10
N LEU A 150 0.05 -4.94 18.93
CA LEU A 150 -0.21 -3.51 18.79
C LEU A 150 -1.68 -3.16 18.99
N ARG A 151 -2.60 -3.92 18.39
CA ARG A 151 -4.05 -3.75 18.53
C ARG A 151 -4.47 -3.84 20.00
N GLU A 152 -3.97 -4.83 20.74
CA GLU A 152 -4.25 -4.98 22.17
C GLU A 152 -3.78 -3.75 22.97
N ARG A 153 -2.57 -3.25 22.69
CA ARG A 153 -2.07 -2.02 23.33
C ARG A 153 -2.93 -0.81 22.99
N VAL A 154 -3.31 -0.62 21.72
CA VAL A 154 -4.17 0.50 21.31
C VAL A 154 -5.54 0.43 21.98
N GLN A 155 -6.13 -0.76 22.09
CA GLN A 155 -7.42 -0.94 22.75
C GLN A 155 -7.36 -0.71 24.27
N SER A 156 -6.25 -1.06 24.92
CA SER A 156 -6.10 -0.94 26.38
C SER A 156 -5.52 0.40 26.85
N GLN A 157 -4.65 1.02 26.06
CA GLN A 157 -3.89 2.23 26.42
C GLN A 157 -4.29 3.45 25.58
N GLY A 158 -5.09 3.25 24.54
CA GLY A 158 -5.54 4.28 23.62
C GLY A 158 -4.61 4.49 22.41
N PRO A 159 -4.96 5.40 21.50
CA PRO A 159 -4.27 5.60 20.21
C PRO A 159 -2.79 6.00 20.34
N GLU A 160 -2.39 6.60 21.46
CA GLU A 160 -0.99 6.97 21.74
C GLU A 160 -0.03 5.77 21.71
N ALA A 161 -0.53 4.54 21.91
CA ALA A 161 0.25 3.32 21.75
C ALA A 161 0.78 3.08 20.32
N MET A 162 0.29 3.82 19.33
CA MET A 162 0.79 3.80 17.95
C MET A 162 2.14 4.49 17.78
N ARG A 163 2.45 5.48 18.63
CA ARG A 163 3.60 6.36 18.43
C ARG A 163 4.96 5.63 18.31
N PRO A 164 5.26 4.59 19.12
CA PRO A 164 6.48 3.81 18.93
C PRO A 164 6.60 3.11 17.57
N LEU A 165 5.47 2.70 16.95
CA LEU A 165 5.48 2.13 15.60
C LEU A 165 5.80 3.22 14.57
N TRP A 166 5.18 4.39 14.66
CA TRP A 166 5.44 5.50 13.74
C TRP A 166 6.89 5.97 13.83
N ASP A 167 7.45 6.06 15.04
CA ASP A 167 8.86 6.41 15.23
C ASP A 167 9.81 5.39 14.58
N ARG A 168 9.49 4.08 14.67
CA ARG A 168 10.25 3.01 14.00
C ARG A 168 10.11 3.07 12.49
N ALA A 169 8.89 3.25 11.98
CA ALA A 169 8.62 3.39 10.56
C ALA A 169 9.40 4.56 9.96
N ALA A 170 9.40 5.72 10.62
CA ALA A 170 10.16 6.89 10.21
C ALA A 170 11.67 6.61 10.13
N ARG A 171 12.24 5.89 11.12
CA ARG A 171 13.65 5.49 11.10
C ARG A 171 13.97 4.52 9.95
N LEU A 172 13.11 3.53 9.72
CA LEU A 172 13.32 2.51 8.68
C LEU A 172 13.33 3.11 7.27
N VAL A 173 12.55 4.17 7.04
CA VAL A 173 12.40 4.76 5.70
C VAL A 173 13.21 6.03 5.48
N SER A 174 13.85 6.61 6.51
CA SER A 174 14.51 7.91 6.40
C SER A 174 15.60 7.96 5.32
N GLY A 175 16.29 6.84 5.07
CA GLY A 175 17.30 6.73 4.02
C GLY A 175 16.75 6.78 2.57
N ARG A 176 15.43 6.73 2.40
CA ARG A 176 14.77 6.63 1.08
C ARG A 176 14.23 7.96 0.57
N THR A 177 14.18 8.99 1.41
CA THR A 177 13.45 10.23 1.12
C THR A 177 13.98 10.98 -0.09
N GLU A 178 15.27 10.90 -0.39
CA GLU A 178 15.83 11.56 -1.58
C GLU A 178 15.31 10.92 -2.88
N THR A 179 15.25 9.60 -2.92
CA THR A 179 14.64 8.87 -4.05
C THR A 179 13.16 9.23 -4.17
N TRP A 180 12.43 9.29 -3.05
CA TRP A 180 11.02 9.64 -3.04
C TRP A 180 10.76 11.09 -3.50
N ARG A 181 11.63 12.04 -3.14
CA ARG A 181 11.53 13.43 -3.62
C ARG A 181 11.61 13.51 -5.14
N ARG A 182 12.52 12.74 -5.76
CA ARG A 182 12.62 12.67 -7.23
C ARG A 182 11.37 12.06 -7.84
N LEU A 183 10.93 10.91 -7.34
CA LEU A 183 9.71 10.25 -7.82
C LEU A 183 8.48 11.15 -7.72
N TRP A 184 8.33 11.88 -6.61
CA TRP A 184 7.26 12.84 -6.43
C TRP A 184 7.36 14.03 -7.39
N ALA A 185 8.56 14.60 -7.54
CA ALA A 185 8.81 15.75 -8.40
C ALA A 185 8.50 15.43 -9.86
N ASP A 186 8.99 14.27 -10.35
CA ASP A 186 8.86 13.84 -11.74
C ASP A 186 7.47 13.26 -12.05
N GLY A 187 6.75 12.79 -11.02
CA GLY A 187 5.41 12.20 -11.15
C GLY A 187 4.28 13.13 -10.78
N PRO A 188 3.63 12.91 -9.63
CA PRO A 188 2.42 13.63 -9.24
C PRO A 188 2.61 15.16 -9.20
N LYS A 189 3.78 15.67 -8.80
CA LYS A 189 4.02 17.12 -8.79
C LYS A 189 4.05 17.69 -10.22
N ALA A 190 4.81 17.08 -11.12
CA ALA A 190 4.88 17.54 -12.52
C ALA A 190 3.50 17.54 -13.20
N GLN A 191 2.65 16.54 -12.92
CA GLN A 191 1.28 16.52 -13.46
C GLN A 191 0.40 17.63 -12.88
N ALA A 192 0.52 17.92 -11.58
CA ALA A 192 -0.20 19.02 -10.94
C ALA A 192 0.24 20.38 -11.49
N ASP A 193 1.55 20.59 -11.66
CA ASP A 193 2.12 21.80 -12.26
C ASP A 193 1.66 21.99 -13.71
N ALA A 194 1.67 20.91 -14.52
CA ALA A 194 1.17 20.93 -15.90
C ALA A 194 -0.32 21.31 -15.96
N THR A 195 -1.13 20.78 -15.04
CA THR A 195 -2.54 21.17 -14.92
C THR A 195 -2.68 22.66 -14.63
N GLY A 196 -1.84 23.22 -13.76
CA GLY A 196 -1.79 24.67 -13.51
C GLY A 196 -1.50 25.48 -14.78
N ALA A 197 -0.51 25.07 -15.57
CA ALA A 197 -0.18 25.71 -16.84
C ALA A 197 -1.33 25.62 -17.87
N HIS A 198 -2.04 24.49 -17.93
CA HIS A 198 -3.22 24.33 -18.79
C HIS A 198 -4.33 25.30 -18.38
N LEU A 199 -4.61 25.44 -17.07
CA LEU A 199 -5.62 26.38 -16.57
C LEU A 199 -5.27 27.83 -16.95
N ASP A 200 -4.00 28.22 -16.82
CA ASP A 200 -3.53 29.56 -17.21
C ASP A 200 -3.66 29.84 -18.71
N ALA A 201 -3.46 28.83 -19.57
CA ALA A 201 -3.66 28.94 -21.02
C ALA A 201 -5.15 29.03 -21.37
N LEU A 202 -5.98 28.17 -20.79
CA LEU A 202 -7.43 28.16 -21.00
C LEU A 202 -8.09 29.47 -20.55
N ALA A 203 -7.61 30.09 -19.46
CA ALA A 203 -8.07 31.41 -19.03
C ALA A 203 -7.85 32.51 -20.07
N LYS A 204 -6.91 32.30 -21.01
CA LYS A 204 -6.62 33.19 -22.15
C LYS A 204 -7.27 32.73 -23.45
N ALA A 205 -8.14 31.71 -23.41
CA ALA A 205 -8.69 31.01 -24.57
C ALA A 205 -7.63 30.42 -25.51
N ASP A 206 -6.46 30.06 -24.96
CA ASP A 206 -5.39 29.36 -25.68
C ASP A 206 -5.50 27.84 -25.46
N GLY A 207 -5.80 27.12 -26.54
CA GLY A 207 -5.96 25.67 -26.57
C GLY A 207 -4.75 24.92 -27.11
N ALA A 208 -3.57 25.53 -27.29
CA ALA A 208 -2.43 24.91 -27.96
C ALA A 208 -2.04 23.53 -27.38
N HIS A 209 -2.05 23.39 -26.05
CA HIS A 209 -1.73 22.11 -25.37
C HIS A 209 -2.70 20.97 -25.73
N LEU A 210 -3.92 21.26 -26.20
CA LEU A 210 -4.89 20.24 -26.62
C LEU A 210 -4.44 19.53 -27.91
N CYS A 211 -3.57 20.15 -28.71
CA CYS A 211 -2.99 19.53 -29.90
C CYS A 211 -2.03 18.38 -29.56
N ASP A 212 -1.55 18.29 -28.31
CA ASP A 212 -0.66 17.22 -27.82
C ASP A 212 -1.44 16.02 -27.22
N ALA A 213 -2.77 16.02 -27.34
CA ALA A 213 -3.63 14.97 -26.80
C ALA A 213 -3.32 13.58 -27.41
N HIS A 214 -3.26 12.56 -26.55
CA HIS A 214 -3.00 11.18 -26.96
C HIS A 214 -3.64 10.18 -25.99
N VAL A 215 -3.68 8.92 -26.40
CA VAL A 215 -4.15 7.78 -25.59
C VAL A 215 -2.92 7.02 -25.08
N GLY A 216 -2.85 6.80 -23.77
CA GLY A 216 -1.84 5.93 -23.14
C GLY A 216 -2.36 4.53 -22.88
N ASP A 217 -1.48 3.53 -22.98
CA ASP A 217 -1.76 2.12 -22.69
C ASP A 217 -0.62 1.58 -21.82
N ALA A 218 -0.97 0.86 -20.75
CA ALA A 218 -0.01 0.30 -19.78
C ALA A 218 0.36 -1.16 -20.08
N GLY A 219 -0.23 -1.75 -21.13
CA GLY A 219 -0.03 -3.14 -21.51
C GLY A 219 -0.62 -4.15 -20.52
N ASP A 220 -0.10 -5.37 -20.58
CA ASP A 220 -0.55 -6.47 -19.73
C ASP A 220 -0.04 -6.33 -18.29
N PRO A 221 -0.84 -6.71 -17.27
CA PRO A 221 -0.41 -6.67 -15.88
C PRO A 221 0.66 -7.72 -15.58
N ALA A 222 1.56 -7.38 -14.65
CA ALA A 222 2.47 -8.31 -14.02
C ALA A 222 1.88 -8.89 -12.73
N ALA A 223 1.82 -10.22 -12.64
CA ALA A 223 1.41 -10.94 -11.45
C ALA A 223 2.51 -10.94 -10.36
N LYS A 224 2.16 -10.63 -9.11
CA LYS A 224 3.12 -10.58 -7.98
C LYS A 224 2.51 -11.11 -6.67
N TRP A 225 3.38 -11.53 -5.75
CA TRP A 225 3.00 -11.77 -4.35
C TRP A 225 3.07 -10.45 -3.58
N GLY A 226 1.91 -9.89 -3.22
CA GLY A 226 1.79 -8.61 -2.54
C GLY A 226 1.68 -8.70 -1.02
N MET A 227 1.41 -7.55 -0.40
CA MET A 227 1.23 -7.45 1.06
C MET A 227 -0.12 -8.03 1.48
N CYS A 228 -1.19 -7.65 0.80
CA CYS A 228 -2.55 -8.07 1.10
C CYS A 228 -3.01 -9.34 0.38
N GLY A 229 -2.39 -9.68 -0.76
CA GLY A 229 -2.88 -10.72 -1.65
C GLY A 229 -2.02 -10.93 -2.88
N ARG A 230 -2.50 -11.73 -3.83
CA ARG A 230 -1.96 -11.80 -5.19
C ARG A 230 -2.29 -10.50 -5.91
N LEU A 231 -1.28 -9.89 -6.52
CA LEU A 231 -1.41 -8.62 -7.23
C LEU A 231 -1.38 -8.83 -8.74
N GLU A 232 -2.16 -8.03 -9.45
CA GLU A 232 -1.95 -7.68 -10.85
C GLU A 232 -1.57 -6.19 -10.90
N THR A 233 -0.39 -5.88 -11.43
CA THR A 233 0.20 -4.52 -11.38
C THR A 233 0.65 -4.04 -12.76
N TRP A 234 0.54 -2.74 -13.00
CA TRP A 234 1.06 -2.08 -14.20
C TRP A 234 2.18 -1.11 -13.84
N ASP A 235 3.14 -0.88 -14.73
CA ASP A 235 4.08 0.23 -14.58
C ASP A 235 3.43 1.51 -15.11
N LEU A 236 3.05 2.38 -14.18
CA LEU A 236 2.26 3.59 -14.45
C LEU A 236 3.04 4.88 -14.19
N ARG A 237 4.36 4.74 -13.99
CA ARG A 237 5.25 5.87 -13.78
C ARG A 237 5.38 6.69 -15.07
N PRO A 238 5.58 8.02 -14.98
CA PRO A 238 5.61 8.93 -16.12
C PRO A 238 6.75 8.73 -17.12
#